data_AF-A0A624U2H7-F1
#
_entry.id   AF-A0A624U2H7-F1
#
_cell.length_a   1.000
_cell.length_b   1.000
_cell.length_c   1.000
_cell.angle_alpha   90.00
_cell.angle_beta   90.00
_cell.angle_gamma   90.00
#
_symmetry.space_group_name_H-M   'P 1'
#
loop_
_entity.id
_entity.type
_entity.pdbx_description
1 polymer ?
#
loop_
_entity_poly.entity_id
_entity_poly.type
_entity_poly.pdbx_seq_one_letter_code
_entity_poly.pdbx_strand_id
1 'polypeptide(L)' 'MTTNPHNDTTEHNRLVRFDCGIQTSHHQLNRALELAQDGQWLLAMEFLIVCSRTIDSLKRVVREVPSANQEKRS' A
#
# COMPACT_ATOMS: atom_id res chain seq x y z
N MET A 1 5.00 -23.44 22.59
CA MET A 1 4.83 -22.50 21.45
C MET A 1 4.05 -21.30 21.97
N THR A 2 4.74 -20.25 22.38
CA THR A 2 4.11 -19.00 22.80
C THR A 2 4.07 -18.07 21.59
N THR A 3 2.92 -17.99 20.91
CA THR A 3 2.69 -16.90 19.96
C THR A 3 2.73 -15.59 20.75
N ASN A 4 3.63 -14.69 20.38
CA ASN A 4 3.79 -13.42 21.07
C ASN A 4 2.67 -12.49 20.55
N PRO A 5 1.61 -12.21 21.32
CA PRO A 5 0.38 -11.54 20.82
C PRO A 5 0.65 -10.14 20.25
N HIS A 6 1.78 -9.54 20.63
CA HIS A 6 2.24 -8.27 20.09
C HIS A 6 2.69 -8.37 18.61
N ASN A 7 3.23 -9.52 18.21
CA ASN A 7 3.66 -9.78 16.83
C ASN A 7 2.43 -9.97 15.91
N ASP A 8 1.46 -10.76 16.37
CA ASP A 8 0.21 -11.02 15.64
C ASP A 8 -0.60 -9.72 15.42
N THR A 9 -0.62 -8.84 16.43
CA THR A 9 -1.28 -7.52 16.33
C THR A 9 -0.55 -6.60 15.33
N THR A 10 0.78 -6.67 15.27
CA THR A 10 1.59 -5.86 14.34
C THR A 10 1.41 -6.32 12.90
N GLU A 11 1.40 -7.63 12.66
CA GLU A 11 1.12 -8.22 11.34
C GLU A 11 -0.30 -7.93 10.88
N HIS A 12 -1.29 -8.09 11.76
CA HIS A 12 -2.69 -7.75 11.45
C HIS A 12 -2.85 -6.28 11.06
N ASN A 13 -2.24 -5.37 11.82
CA ASN A 13 -2.27 -3.93 11.51
C ASN A 13 -1.60 -3.61 10.17
N ARG A 14 -0.53 -4.32 9.80
CA ARG A 14 0.11 -4.16 8.48
C ARG A 14 -0.78 -4.65 7.36
N LEU A 15 -1.40 -5.82 7.50
CA LEU A 15 -2.34 -6.37 6.53
C LEU A 15 -3.49 -5.39 6.28
N VAL A 16 -4.10 -4.89 7.35
CA VAL A 16 -5.18 -3.89 7.26
C VAL A 16 -4.72 -2.62 6.53
N ARG A 17 -3.53 -2.09 6.85
CA ARG A 17 -2.97 -0.91 6.14
C ARG A 17 -2.71 -1.20 4.66
N PHE A 18 -2.21 -2.39 4.36
CA PHE A 18 -1.89 -2.79 2.99
C PHE A 18 -3.16 -2.95 2.14
N ASP A 19 -4.16 -3.66 2.65
CA ASP A 19 -5.45 -3.84 1.97
C ASP A 19 -6.18 -2.51 1.76
N CYS A 20 -6.19 -1.65 2.78
CA CYS A 20 -6.76 -0.31 2.69
C CYS A 20 -6.08 0.53 1.60
N GLY A 21 -4.74 0.47 1.50
CA GLY A 21 -4.00 1.18 0.45
C GLY A 21 -4.24 0.60 -0.95
N ILE A 22 -4.47 -0.71 -1.10
CA ILE A 22 -4.89 -1.31 -2.38
C ILE A 22 -6.26 -0.78 -2.79
N GLN A 23 -7.24 -0.82 -1.90
CA GLN A 23 -8.59 -0.34 -2.17
C GLN A 23 -8.58 1.14 -2.55
N THR A 24 -7.79 1.95 -1.84
CA THR A 24 -7.59 3.37 -2.13
C THR A 24 -6.98 3.58 -3.52
N SER A 25 -5.91 2.84 -3.85
CA SER A 25 -5.25 2.95 -5.16
C SER A 25 -6.19 2.56 -6.30
N HIS A 26 -6.97 1.49 -6.10
CA HIS A 26 -7.96 1.05 -7.09
C HIS A 26 -9.04 2.11 -7.34
N HIS A 27 -9.56 2.73 -6.28
CA HIS A 27 -10.50 3.84 -6.41
C HIS A 27 -9.90 5.03 -7.17
N GLN A 28 -8.66 5.41 -6.85
CA GLN A 28 -7.96 6.51 -7.52
C GLN A 28 -7.73 6.24 -9.01
N LEU A 29 -7.37 5.01 -9.38
CA LEU A 29 -7.21 4.60 -10.78
C LEU A 29 -8.54 4.62 -11.54
N ASN A 30 -9.61 4.10 -10.95
CA ASN A 30 -10.94 4.14 -11.57
C ASN A 30 -11.39 5.58 -11.81
N ARG A 31 -11.18 6.46 -10.83
CA ARG A 31 -11.53 7.87 -10.99
C ARG A 31 -10.70 8.57 -12.07
N ALA A 32 -9.41 8.26 -12.15
CA ALA A 32 -8.57 8.77 -13.23
C ALA A 32 -9.05 8.30 -14.61
N LEU A 33 -9.50 7.04 -14.73
CA LEU A 33 -10.04 6.49 -15.97
C LEU A 33 -11.33 7.21 -16.40
N GLU A 34 -12.29 7.38 -15.49
CA GLU A 34 -13.53 8.12 -15.74
C GLU A 34 -13.24 9.55 -16.24
N LEU A 35 -12.35 10.25 -15.55
CA LEU A 35 -11.95 11.62 -15.92
C LEU A 35 -11.27 11.68 -17.28
N ALA A 36 -10.43 10.70 -17.62
CA ALA A 36 -9.78 10.63 -18.92
C ALA A 36 -10.79 10.37 -20.04
N GLN A 37 -11.79 9.51 -19.80
CA GLN A 37 -12.89 9.25 -20.74
C GLN A 37 -13.75 10.50 -20.98
N ASP A 38 -13.94 11.32 -19.94
CA ASP A 38 -14.64 12.61 -20.02
C ASP A 38 -13.78 13.76 -20.61
N GLY A 39 -12.54 13.46 -21.04
CA GLY A 39 -11.63 14.45 -21.61
C GLY A 39 -11.00 15.41 -20.59
N GLN A 40 -11.10 15.11 -19.29
CA GLN A 40 -10.51 15.88 -18.20
C GLN A 40 -9.10 15.40 -17.84
N TRP A 41 -8.20 15.38 -18.84
CA TRP A 41 -6.86 14.77 -18.76
C TRP A 41 -5.98 15.31 -17.63
N LEU A 42 -6.00 16.63 -17.40
CA LEU A 42 -5.20 17.24 -16.33
C LEU A 42 -5.65 16.76 -14.95
N LEU A 43 -6.97 16.66 -14.73
CA LEU A 43 -7.51 16.17 -13.48
C LEU A 43 -7.28 14.67 -13.32
N ALA A 44 -7.39 13.89 -14.40
CA ALA A 44 -7.02 12.47 -14.39
C ALA A 44 -5.55 12.27 -13.97
N MET A 45 -4.64 13.12 -14.46
CA MET A 45 -3.23 13.09 -14.06
C MET A 45 -3.01 13.39 -12.58
N GLU A 46 -3.78 14.30 -11.98
CA GLU A 46 -3.70 14.56 -10.54
C GLU A 46 -4.05 13.29 -9.73
N PHE A 47 -5.09 12.56 -10.13
CA PHE A 47 -5.45 11.28 -9.50
C PHE A 47 -4.37 10.21 -9.67
N LEU A 48 -3.73 10.13 -10.83
CA LEU A 48 -2.61 9.21 -11.05
C LEU A 48 -1.39 9.55 -10.19
N ILE A 49 -1.08 10.84 -10.00
CA ILE A 49 0.00 11.29 -9.10
C ILE A 49 -0.29 10.88 -7.66
N VAL A 50 -1.53 11.06 -7.20
CA VAL A 50 -1.94 10.64 -5.86
C VAL A 50 -1.87 9.12 -5.73
N CYS A 51 -2.32 8.37 -6.74
CA CYS A 51 -2.22 6.91 -6.76
C CYS A 51 -0.77 6.42 -6.63
N SER A 52 0.17 7.06 -7.33
CA SER A 52 1.60 6.73 -7.22
C SER A 52 2.12 6.89 -5.77
N ARG A 53 1.70 7.94 -5.06
CA ARG A 53 2.06 8.15 -3.64
C ARG A 53 1.44 7.09 -2.72
N THR A 54 0.22 6.64 -3.01
CA THR A 54 -0.41 5.52 -2.29
C THR A 54 0.41 4.25 -2.47
N ILE A 55 0.81 3.94 -3.71
CA ILE A 55 1.66 2.79 -4.04
C ILE A 55 3.02 2.88 -3.32
N ASP A 56 3.63 4.06 -3.26
CA ASP A 56 4.88 4.24 -2.52
C ASP A 56 4.72 4.02 -1.01
N SER A 57 3.56 4.36 -0.45
CA SER A 57 3.23 4.06 0.94
C SER A 57 3.07 2.56 1.17
N LEU A 58 2.42 1.84 0.23
CA LEU A 58 2.33 0.37 0.27
C LEU A 58 3.71 -0.30 0.28
N LYS A 59 4.66 0.18 -0.55
CA LYS A 59 6.05 -0.31 -0.54
C LYS A 59 6.70 -0.15 0.83
N ARG A 60 6.39 0.92 1.58
CA ARG A 60 6.91 1.12 2.93
C ARG A 60 6.31 0.10 3.90
N VAL A 61 5.01 -0.14 3.85
CA VAL A 61 4.33 -1.15 4.69
C VAL A 61 4.96 -2.54 4.50
N VAL A 62 5.27 -2.94 3.26
CA VAL A 62 5.94 -4.22 2.98
C VAL A 62 7.34 -4.29 3.58
N ARG A 63 8.08 -3.17 3.63
CA ARG A 63 9.44 -3.09 4.19
C ARG A 63 9.47 -3.03 5.72
N GLU A 64 8.32 -2.88 6.39
CA GLU A 64 8.26 -2.93 7.85
C GLU A 64 8.53 -4.35 8.40
N VAL A 65 8.51 -5.37 7.56
CA VAL A 65 8.90 -6.75 7.93
C VAL A 65 10.38 -6.75 8.32
N PRO A 66 10.75 -7.17 9.55
CA PRO A 66 12.15 -7.39 9.89
C PRO A 66 12.70 -8.45 8.93
N SER A 67 13.81 -8.14 8.26
CA SER A 67 14.54 -9.10 7.44
C SER A 67 14.96 -10.30 8.31
N ALA A 68 14.12 -11.33 8.42
CA ALA A 68 14.37 -12.55 9.20
C ALA A 68 15.52 -13.42 8.65
N ASN A 69 16.42 -12.85 7.85
CA ASN A 69 17.48 -13.55 7.12
C ASN A 69 18.89 -12.99 7.34
N GLN A 70 19.14 -12.14 8.34
CA GLN A 70 20.51 -11.74 8.73
C GLN A 70 21.09 -12.49 9.94
N GLU A 71 20.40 -13.49 10.49
CA GLU A 71 20.89 -14.27 11.65
C GLU A 71 21.42 -15.68 11.29
N LYS A 72 21.91 -15.86 10.06
CA LYS A 72 22.69 -17.07 9.65
C LYS A 72 24.03 -16.74 8.98
N ARG A 73 24.59 -15.56 9.29
CA ARG A 73 25.97 -15.20 8.93
C ARG A 73 26.65 -14.50 10.11
N SER A 74 26.95 -15.26 11.15
CA SER A 74 28.04 -15.01 12.09
C SER A 74 28.51 -16.34 12.63
#